data_AF-A0A292PUJ2-F1
#
_entry.id   AF-A0A292PUJ2-F1
#
_cell.length_a   1.000
_cell.length_b   1.000
_cell.length_c   1.000
_cell.angle_alpha   90.00
_cell.angle_beta   90.00
_cell.angle_gamma   90.00
#
_symmetry.space_group_name_H-M   'P 1'
#
loop_
_entity.id
_entity.type
_entity.pdbx_description
1 polymer ?
#
loop_
_entity_poly.entity_id
_entity_poly.type
_entity_poly.pdbx_seq_one_letter_code
_entity_poly.pdbx_strand_id
1 'polypeptide(L)'
;MLGYRVGYGLVERFSRDRPRMNDTLDVIKFVCKDLWTIVFRKQIDNLKTNHRGVYVLTDNSFRPFSRMSAETGGNAVARAQPFLWFPCGIVRGALANMGVNASVQAETTELPSATFKIETLTKPVA
;
A
#
# COMPACT_ATOMS: atom_id res chain seq x y z
N MET A 1 8.76 12.23 4.01
CA MET A 1 7.29 12.06 3.97
C MET A 1 6.82 11.29 5.20
N LEU A 2 5.73 11.73 5.84
CA LEU A 2 5.23 11.17 7.12
C LEU A 2 4.86 9.68 7.04
N GLY A 3 4.11 9.27 6.00
CA GLY A 3 3.69 7.88 5.82
C GLY A 3 4.86 6.90 5.73
N TYR A 4 5.96 7.29 5.07
CA TYR A 4 7.16 6.46 4.95
C TYR A 4 7.76 6.09 6.31
N ARG A 5 7.91 7.06 7.20
CA ARG A 5 8.46 6.80 8.55
C ARG A 5 7.54 5.91 9.37
N VAL A 6 6.22 6.12 9.25
CA VAL A 6 5.21 5.29 9.92
C VAL A 6 5.28 3.85 9.43
N GLY A 7 5.27 3.64 8.10
CA GLY A 7 5.39 2.30 7.52
C GLY A 7 6.67 1.58 7.93
N TYR A 8 7.79 2.30 7.93
CA TYR A 8 9.09 1.76 8.35
C TYR A 8 9.05 1.28 9.81
N GLY A 9 8.63 2.14 10.75
CA GLY A 9 8.58 1.79 12.16
C GLY A 9 7.51 0.74 12.52
N LEU A 10 6.39 0.69 11.79
CA LEU A 10 5.39 -0.38 11.94
C LEU A 10 6.02 -1.75 11.66
N VAL A 11 6.79 -1.87 10.59
CA VAL A 11 7.46 -3.13 10.25
C VAL A 11 8.48 -3.52 11.32
N GLU A 12 9.30 -2.59 11.82
CA GLU A 12 10.27 -2.90 12.89
C GLU A 12 9.62 -3.56 14.11
N ARG A 13 8.41 -3.10 14.46
CA ARG A 13 7.66 -3.62 15.61
C ARG A 13 6.92 -4.92 15.31
N PHE A 14 6.25 -5.02 14.17
CA PHE A 14 5.28 -6.08 13.89
C PHE A 14 5.80 -7.21 13.00
N SER A 15 7.01 -7.08 12.43
CA SER A 15 7.64 -8.16 11.65
C SER A 15 8.60 -9.04 12.47
N ARG A 16 8.97 -8.61 13.69
CA ARG A 16 10.03 -9.21 14.52
C ARG A 16 9.88 -10.72 14.76
N ASP A 17 8.67 -11.18 15.01
CA ASP A 17 8.41 -12.59 15.38
C ASP A 17 8.03 -13.47 14.18
N ARG A 18 8.14 -12.95 12.96
CA ARG A 18 7.79 -13.72 11.75
C ARG A 18 8.94 -14.58 11.24
N PRO A 19 8.62 -15.74 10.66
CA PRO A 19 9.55 -16.45 9.80
C PRO A 19 10.12 -15.49 8.74
N ARG A 20 11.41 -15.65 8.44
CA ARG A 20 12.09 -14.79 7.48
C ARG A 20 11.36 -14.87 6.14
N MET A 21 10.95 -13.71 5.61
CA MET A 21 10.39 -13.64 4.27
C MET A 21 11.52 -13.88 3.27
N ASN A 22 11.34 -14.89 2.43
CA ASN A 22 12.40 -15.38 1.54
C ASN A 22 12.37 -14.70 0.17
N ASP A 23 11.22 -14.18 -0.25
CA ASP A 23 11.07 -13.50 -1.52
C ASP A 23 10.19 -12.24 -1.44
N THR A 24 10.21 -11.45 -2.51
CA THR A 24 9.43 -10.22 -2.64
C THR A 24 7.92 -10.47 -2.58
N LEU A 25 7.44 -11.62 -3.07
CA LEU A 25 6.01 -11.91 -3.10
C LEU A 25 5.47 -12.12 -1.68
N ASP A 26 6.24 -12.75 -0.80
CA ASP A 26 5.90 -12.92 0.61
C ASP A 26 5.86 -11.58 1.36
N VAL A 27 6.79 -10.68 1.04
CA VAL A 27 6.77 -9.28 1.52
C VAL A 27 5.48 -8.57 1.07
N ILE A 28 5.08 -8.72 -0.19
CA ILE A 28 3.83 -8.14 -0.71
C ILE A 28 2.60 -8.76 -0.03
N LYS A 29 2.59 -10.08 0.22
CA LYS A 29 1.50 -10.73 0.97
C LYS A 29 1.39 -10.22 2.41
N PHE A 30 2.53 -9.98 3.08
CA PHE A 30 2.55 -9.35 4.40
C PHE A 30 1.93 -7.95 4.35
N VAL A 31 2.26 -7.15 3.33
CA VAL A 31 1.61 -5.84 3.13
C VAL A 31 0.09 -5.99 3.00
N CYS A 32 -0.36 -6.91 2.14
CA CYS A 32 -1.79 -7.13 1.87
C CYS A 32 -2.59 -7.62 3.08
N LYS A 33 -2.00 -8.49 3.90
CA LYS A 33 -2.71 -9.17 4.98
C LYS A 33 -2.48 -8.49 6.32
N ASP A 34 -1.24 -8.23 6.68
CA ASP A 34 -0.87 -7.88 8.04
C ASP A 34 -0.75 -6.39 8.23
N LEU A 35 0.07 -5.73 7.39
CA LEU A 35 0.21 -4.28 7.45
C LEU A 35 -1.14 -3.60 7.20
N TRP A 36 -1.88 -4.05 6.18
CA TRP A 36 -3.20 -3.50 5.89
C TRP A 36 -4.18 -3.71 7.04
N THR A 37 -4.15 -4.87 7.70
CA THR A 37 -5.00 -5.13 8.87
C THR A 37 -4.58 -4.28 10.07
N ILE A 38 -3.29 -4.04 10.29
CA ILE A 38 -2.82 -3.15 11.36
C ILE A 38 -3.33 -1.72 11.15
N VAL A 39 -3.23 -1.21 9.93
CA VAL A 39 -3.52 0.21 9.62
C VAL A 39 -5.02 0.44 9.40
N PHE A 40 -5.68 -0.44 8.66
CA PHE A 40 -7.07 -0.26 8.20
C PHE A 40 -8.02 -1.33 8.72
N ARG A 41 -7.58 -2.27 9.55
CA ARG A 41 -8.42 -3.33 10.16
C ARG A 41 -9.18 -4.17 9.12
N LYS A 42 -8.63 -4.30 7.91
CA LYS A 42 -9.07 -5.21 6.85
C LYS A 42 -7.86 -5.64 6.03
N GLN A 43 -8.01 -6.69 5.22
CA GLN A 43 -7.03 -7.09 4.22
C GLN A 43 -7.29 -6.37 2.89
N ILE A 44 -6.29 -6.34 2.01
CA ILE A 44 -6.46 -5.96 0.62
C ILE A 44 -7.39 -6.96 -0.07
N ASP A 45 -8.31 -6.47 -0.90
CA ASP A 45 -9.32 -7.31 -1.55
C ASP A 45 -8.72 -8.07 -2.75
N ASN A 46 -7.86 -7.41 -3.53
CA ASN A 46 -7.23 -8.04 -4.69
C ASN A 46 -5.74 -7.71 -4.79
N LEU A 47 -4.94 -8.74 -5.10
CA LEU A 47 -3.54 -8.61 -5.48
C LEU A 47 -3.35 -9.15 -6.90
N LYS A 48 -2.88 -8.31 -7.81
CA LYS A 48 -2.44 -8.71 -9.15
C LYS A 48 -0.94 -8.49 -9.28
N THR A 49 -0.25 -9.34 -10.04
CA THR A 49 1.16 -9.16 -10.38
C THR A 49 1.43 -9.59 -11.82
N ASN A 50 2.41 -8.98 -12.46
CA ASN A 50 2.93 -9.44 -13.75
C ASN A 50 4.10 -10.41 -13.59
N HIS A 51 4.44 -10.84 -12.36
CA HIS A 51 5.61 -11.67 -12.02
C HIS A 51 6.97 -11.06 -12.44
N ARG A 52 6.99 -9.79 -12.82
CA ARG A 52 8.16 -9.03 -13.28
C ARG A 52 8.37 -7.76 -12.45
N GLY A 53 8.04 -7.84 -11.15
CA GLY A 53 8.25 -6.74 -10.22
C GLY A 53 7.17 -5.68 -10.17
N VAL A 54 6.05 -5.85 -10.88
CA VAL A 54 4.87 -4.97 -10.76
C VAL A 54 3.77 -5.68 -10.01
N TYR A 55 3.23 -5.00 -9.00
CA TYR A 55 2.12 -5.46 -8.18
C TYR A 55 1.04 -4.38 -8.12
N VAL A 56 -0.22 -4.80 -8.14
CA VAL A 56 -1.37 -3.91 -8.03
C VAL A 56 -2.26 -4.43 -6.91
N LEU A 57 -2.41 -3.62 -5.87
CA LEU A 57 -3.21 -3.90 -4.70
C LEU A 57 -4.49 -3.07 -4.80
N THR A 58 -5.65 -3.69 -4.69
CA THR A 58 -6.94 -3.00 -4.74
C THR A 58 -7.70 -3.17 -3.43
N ASP A 59 -8.10 -2.06 -2.84
CA ASP A 59 -9.05 -2.00 -1.73
C ASP A 59 -10.35 -1.41 -2.25
N ASN A 60 -11.38 -2.25 -2.40
CA ASN A 60 -12.68 -1.88 -2.96
C ASN A 60 -13.50 -0.98 -2.02
N SER A 61 -13.11 -0.89 -0.74
CA SER A 61 -13.82 -0.13 0.29
C SER A 61 -12.81 0.48 1.24
N PHE A 62 -12.00 1.36 0.69
CA PHE A 62 -10.88 1.99 1.35
C PHE A 62 -11.37 2.90 2.48
N ARG A 63 -11.09 2.48 3.72
CA ARG A 63 -11.68 3.10 4.92
C ARG A 63 -11.49 4.61 5.06
N PRO A 64 -10.34 5.20 4.68
CA PRO A 64 -10.17 6.65 4.68
C PRO A 64 -11.22 7.40 3.84
N PHE A 65 -11.77 6.76 2.80
CA PHE A 65 -12.83 7.34 1.98
C PHE A 65 -14.23 7.17 2.57
N SER A 66 -14.46 6.19 3.45
CA SER A 66 -15.79 5.87 3.99
C SER A 66 -16.43 6.99 4.81
N ARG A 67 -15.64 7.96 5.30
CA ARG A 67 -16.11 9.11 6.09
C ARG A 67 -16.12 10.42 5.30
N MET A 68 -15.76 10.38 4.01
CA MET A 68 -15.78 11.57 3.18
C MET A 68 -17.22 11.94 2.81
N SER A 69 -17.67 13.12 3.21
CA SER A 69 -18.89 13.70 2.66
C SER A 69 -18.58 14.20 1.25
N ALA A 70 -19.34 13.70 0.27
CA ALA A 70 -19.28 14.17 -1.10
C ALA A 70 -20.48 15.08 -1.36
N GLU A 71 -20.21 16.29 -1.85
CA GLU A 71 -21.24 17.18 -2.37
C GLU A 71 -21.83 16.56 -3.65
N THR A 72 -23.16 16.55 -3.78
CA THR A 72 -23.84 16.04 -4.97
C THR A 72 -23.41 16.83 -6.21
N GLY A 73 -22.80 16.18 -7.19
CA GLY A 73 -22.23 16.83 -8.38
C GLY A 73 -20.82 17.41 -8.20
N GLY A 74 -20.22 17.30 -7.02
CA GLY A 74 -18.85 17.72 -6.76
C GLY A 74 -17.80 16.71 -7.26
N ASN A 75 -16.58 17.19 -7.52
CA ASN A 75 -15.45 16.35 -7.92
C ASN A 75 -14.83 15.61 -6.71
N ALA A 76 -15.59 14.68 -6.14
CA ALA A 76 -15.21 13.94 -4.94
C ALA A 76 -13.92 13.13 -5.12
N VAL A 77 -13.72 12.56 -6.32
CA VAL A 77 -12.51 11.79 -6.67
C VAL A 77 -11.26 12.68 -6.60
N ALA A 78 -11.27 13.86 -7.23
CA ALA A 78 -10.12 14.77 -7.18
C ALA A 78 -9.80 15.23 -5.74
N ARG A 79 -10.83 15.45 -4.91
CA ARG A 79 -10.66 15.81 -3.50
C ARG A 79 -10.16 14.64 -2.65
N ALA A 80 -10.40 13.39 -3.05
CA ALA A 80 -9.96 12.19 -2.33
C ALA A 80 -8.51 11.79 -2.63
N GLN A 81 -7.97 12.14 -3.79
CA GLN A 81 -6.61 11.78 -4.21
C GLN A 81 -5.51 12.09 -3.16
N PRO A 82 -5.48 13.27 -2.49
CA PRO A 82 -4.46 13.56 -1.47
C PRO A 82 -4.46 12.60 -0.27
N PHE A 83 -5.61 12.00 0.06
CA PHE A 83 -5.72 11.05 1.17
C PHE A 83 -5.02 9.72 0.88
N LEU A 84 -4.61 9.48 -0.37
CA LEU A 84 -3.81 8.31 -0.76
C LEU A 84 -2.31 8.49 -0.51
N TRP A 85 -1.81 9.72 -0.36
CA TRP A 85 -0.37 9.99 -0.21
C TRP A 85 0.21 9.40 1.08
N PHE A 86 -0.54 9.48 2.18
CA PHE A 86 -0.10 8.91 3.45
C PHE A 86 -0.08 7.37 3.43
N PRO A 87 -1.16 6.66 3.02
CA PRO A 87 -1.15 5.21 2.80
C PRO A 87 -0.08 4.74 1.81
N CYS A 88 0.11 5.46 0.70
CA CYS A 88 1.18 5.19 -0.27
C CYS A 88 2.56 5.25 0.40
N GLY A 89 2.79 6.28 1.22
CA GLY A 89 3.99 6.40 2.04
C GLY A 89 4.18 5.22 2.99
N ILE A 90 3.12 4.77 3.68
CA ILE A 90 3.19 3.60 4.59
C ILE A 90 3.66 2.36 3.85
N VAL A 91 3.05 2.04 2.70
CA VAL A 91 3.43 0.87 1.90
C VAL A 91 4.90 0.97 1.49
N ARG A 92 5.33 2.13 0.96
CA ARG A 92 6.72 2.35 0.56
C ARG A 92 7.72 2.21 1.71
N GLY A 93 7.39 2.76 2.88
CA GLY A 93 8.23 2.67 4.09
C GLY A 93 8.38 1.24 4.60
N ALA A 94 7.27 0.50 4.60
CA ALA A 94 7.25 -0.90 4.99
C ALA A 94 8.12 -1.75 4.06
N LEU A 95 7.96 -1.61 2.75
CA LEU A 95 8.77 -2.31 1.75
C LEU A 95 10.28 -2.02 1.94
N ALA A 96 10.65 -0.76 2.16
CA ALA A 96 12.04 -0.38 2.36
C ALA A 96 12.66 -1.00 3.63
N ASN A 97 11.91 -1.09 4.73
CA ASN A 97 12.37 -1.75 5.96
C ASN A 97 12.61 -3.26 5.73
N MET A 98 11.77 -3.90 4.92
CA MET A 98 11.87 -5.31 4.55
C MET A 98 12.89 -5.58 3.42
N GLY A 99 13.69 -4.59 3.03
CA GLY A 99 14.73 -4.73 2.01
C GLY A 99 14.24 -4.70 0.56
N VAL A 100 12.95 -4.39 0.33
CA VAL A 100 12.39 -4.24 -1.03
C VAL A 100 12.39 -2.77 -1.42
N ASN A 101 13.31 -2.41 -2.32
CA ASN A 101 13.32 -1.07 -2.89
C ASN A 101 12.26 -0.98 -4.02
N ALA A 102 11.27 -0.10 -3.85
CA ALA A 102 10.16 0.02 -4.78
C ALA A 102 9.64 1.46 -4.87
N SER A 103 9.08 1.81 -6.03
CA SER A 103 8.16 2.94 -6.16
C SER A 103 6.74 2.47 -5.79
N VAL A 104 5.97 3.38 -5.21
CA VAL A 104 4.55 3.15 -4.91
C VAL A 104 3.77 4.35 -5.43
N GLN A 105 2.73 4.08 -6.20
CA GLN A 105 1.79 5.07 -6.69
C GLN A 105 0.38 4.63 -6.27
N ALA A 106 -0.48 5.59 -6.00
CA ALA A 106 -1.84 5.31 -5.56
C ALA A 106 -2.82 6.20 -6.31
N GLU A 107 -3.95 5.64 -6.68
CA GLU A 107 -5.01 6.33 -7.39
C GLU A 107 -6.40 5.83 -6.96
N THR A 108 -7.40 6.64 -7.21
CA THR A 108 -8.81 6.30 -7.09
C THR A 108 -9.55 6.83 -8.31
N THR A 109 -10.34 5.98 -8.94
CA THR A 109 -11.23 6.33 -10.07
C THR A 109 -12.69 6.43 -9.62
N GLU A 110 -13.04 5.67 -8.58
CA GLU A 110 -14.37 5.61 -8.00
C GLU A 110 -14.26 5.47 -6.48
N LEU A 111 -15.10 6.19 -5.74
CA LEU A 111 -15.17 6.06 -4.28
C LEU A 111 -16.13 4.94 -3.91
N PRO A 112 -15.82 4.13 -2.88
CA PRO A 112 -14.70 4.24 -1.95
C PRO A 112 -13.48 3.38 -2.32
N SER A 113 -13.22 3.10 -3.60
CA SER A 113 -12.13 2.22 -4.02
C SER A 113 -10.77 2.94 -4.10
N ALA A 114 -9.69 2.24 -3.77
CA ALA A 114 -8.32 2.72 -3.93
C ALA A 114 -7.43 1.63 -4.51
N THR A 115 -6.54 2.03 -5.43
CA THR A 115 -5.54 1.13 -6.03
C THR A 115 -4.14 1.62 -5.72
N PHE A 116 -3.26 0.70 -5.34
CA PHE A 116 -1.85 0.93 -5.05
C PHE A 116 -1.00 0.11 -6.02
N LYS A 117 -0.28 0.79 -6.91
CA LYS A 117 0.68 0.20 -7.83
C LYS A 117 2.07 0.23 -7.19
N ILE A 118 2.71 -0.92 -7.12
CA ILE A 118 4.06 -1.09 -6.59
C ILE A 118 4.95 -1.57 -7.74
N GLU A 119 6.06 -0.88 -7.98
CA GLU A 119 7.07 -1.30 -8.96
C GLU A 119 8.40 -1.47 -8.24
N THR A 120 8.89 -2.71 -8.19
CA THR A 120 10.17 -3.02 -7.56
C THR A 120 11.30 -2.54 -8.44
N LEU A 121 12.24 -1.83 -7.83
CA LEU A 121 13.47 -1.38 -8.47
C LEU A 121 14.47 -2.52 -8.37
N THR A 122 14.45 -3.45 -9.32
CA THR A 122 15.56 -4.40 -9.47
C THR A 122 16.80 -3.60 -9.84
N LYS A 123 17.88 -3.74 -9.07
CA LYS A 123 19.20 -3.32 -9.57
C LYS A 123 19.47 -4.15 -10.84
N PRO A 124 19.90 -3.54 -11.95
CA PRO A 124 20.49 -4.34 -13.01
C PRO A 124 21.62 -5.14 -12.37
N VAL A 125 21.65 -6.45 -12.61
CA VAL A 125 22.83 -7.25 -12.31
C VAL A 125 23.93 -6.65 -13.18
N ALA A 126 24.91 -6.01 -12.54
CA ALA A 126 26.11 -5.52 -13.19
C ALA A 126 26.98 -6.70 -13.63
#